data_AF-D6C789-F1
#
_entry.id   AF-D6C789-F1
#
_cell.length_a   1.000
_cell.length_b   1.000
_cell.length_c   1.000
_cell.angle_alpha   90.00
_cell.angle_beta   90.00
_cell.angle_gamma   90.00
#
_symmetry.space_group_name_H-M   'P 1'
#
loop_
_entity.id
_entity.type
_entity.pdbx_description
1 polymer ?
#
loop_
_entity_poly.entity_id
_entity_poly.type
_entity_poly.pdbx_seq_one_letter_code
_entity_poly.pdbx_strand_id
1 'polypeptide(L)'
;SFGEEHLCFRTLQRFTAATLEHGMHPPISPKPEWRALMDEMAIVATKEYRSIVFEEPRFVEYFRLATPEMEYGRMNIGSRPSKRKPSAGIESLRAIPWIFAWTQTRFHLPVWLGFGAAFKHVLDKDIRNLQTLQEMYNQWPFFRVTIDLVEMVFAKGDPGIAALYDKLLVSEDLWPLGARLRANYEETKQLLLQVAGHKDLLEGDPYLKQRLRIRDSYTTALNVCQAYTLKRIRDPGFQVKPRPHLSKDIMDMGKPASELVKLNTTSEYAPGLEDTLILTMKGI
;
A
#
# COMPACT_ATOMS: atom_id res chain seq x y z
N SER A 1 -15.23 -1.23 12.24
CA SER A 1 -15.49 -2.28 13.25
C SER A 1 -16.47 -1.83 14.32
N PHE A 2 -16.31 -0.64 14.91
CA PHE A 2 -17.10 -0.21 16.08
C PHE A 2 -17.92 1.09 15.86
N GLY A 3 -17.99 1.60 14.63
CA GLY A 3 -18.67 2.88 14.35
C GLY A 3 -20.18 2.78 14.08
N GLU A 4 -20.73 1.56 14.01
CA GLU A 4 -22.15 1.29 13.79
C GLU A 4 -22.53 0.09 14.67
N GLU A 5 -23.74 0.10 15.22
CA GLU A 5 -24.20 -0.81 16.27
C GLU A 5 -24.16 -2.28 15.84
N HIS A 6 -24.75 -2.62 14.68
CA HIS A 6 -24.77 -4.00 14.20
C HIS A 6 -23.37 -4.50 13.83
N LEU A 7 -22.52 -3.66 13.26
CA LEU A 7 -21.13 -4.00 12.96
C LEU A 7 -20.30 -4.18 14.22
N CYS A 8 -20.57 -3.40 15.27
CA CYS A 8 -19.96 -3.57 16.59
C CYS A 8 -20.30 -4.96 17.16
N PHE A 9 -21.59 -5.30 17.20
CA PHE A 9 -22.05 -6.60 17.68
C PHE A 9 -21.41 -7.76 16.90
N ARG A 10 -21.43 -7.72 15.55
CA ARG A 10 -20.79 -8.74 14.71
C ARG A 10 -19.27 -8.80 14.87
N THR A 11 -18.63 -7.70 15.27
CA THR A 11 -17.20 -7.69 15.58
C THR A 11 -16.95 -8.45 16.88
N LEU A 12 -17.70 -8.18 17.94
CA LEU A 12 -17.57 -8.89 19.21
C LEU A 12 -17.88 -10.38 19.04
N GLN A 13 -18.98 -10.71 18.37
CA GLN A 13 -19.40 -12.08 18.09
C GLN A 13 -18.30 -12.91 17.42
N ARG A 14 -17.64 -12.38 16.37
CA ARG A 14 -16.60 -13.13 15.65
C ARG A 14 -15.37 -13.39 16.50
N PHE A 15 -14.95 -12.42 17.33
CA PHE A 15 -13.78 -12.58 18.19
C PHE A 15 -14.04 -13.64 19.26
N THR A 16 -15.23 -13.61 19.88
CA THR A 16 -15.64 -14.63 20.86
C THR A 16 -15.71 -16.01 20.23
N ALA A 17 -16.42 -16.15 19.10
CA ALA A 17 -16.61 -17.44 18.44
C ALA A 17 -15.29 -18.05 17.96
N ALA A 18 -14.47 -17.30 17.22
CA ALA A 18 -13.22 -17.81 16.66
C ALA A 18 -12.21 -18.22 17.74
N THR A 19 -12.14 -17.47 18.85
CA THR A 19 -11.25 -17.81 19.97
C THR A 19 -11.69 -19.12 20.65
N LEU A 20 -13.01 -19.27 20.87
CA LEU A 20 -13.58 -20.47 21.47
C LEU A 20 -13.39 -21.70 20.57
N GLU A 21 -13.71 -21.56 19.28
CA GLU A 21 -13.58 -22.63 18.29
C GLU A 21 -12.13 -23.10 18.15
N HIS A 22 -11.16 -22.18 18.05
CA HIS A 22 -9.74 -22.56 17.94
C HIS A 22 -9.24 -23.40 19.12
N GLY A 23 -9.77 -23.17 20.33
CA GLY A 23 -9.39 -23.94 21.52
C GLY A 23 -9.92 -25.38 21.52
N MET A 24 -11.03 -25.64 20.82
CA MET A 24 -11.71 -26.95 20.80
C MET A 24 -11.53 -27.69 19.46
N HIS A 25 -11.29 -26.96 18.37
CA HIS A 25 -11.13 -27.43 17.01
C HIS A 25 -9.92 -26.76 16.35
N PRO A 26 -8.69 -27.18 16.72
CA PRO A 26 -7.49 -26.58 16.19
C PRO A 26 -7.34 -26.85 14.69
N PRO A 27 -6.68 -25.94 13.93
CA PRO A 27 -6.45 -26.14 12.51
C PRO A 27 -5.53 -27.35 12.26
N ILE A 28 -5.58 -27.86 11.02
CA ILE A 28 -4.69 -28.96 10.61
C ILE A 28 -3.21 -28.57 10.78
N SER A 29 -2.39 -29.53 11.19
CA SER A 29 -0.94 -29.38 11.16
C SER A 29 -0.46 -29.42 9.70
N PRO A 30 0.48 -28.54 9.30
CA PRO A 30 1.00 -28.57 7.94
C PRO A 30 1.81 -29.83 7.70
N LYS A 31 1.64 -30.41 6.51
CA LYS A 31 2.40 -31.57 6.04
C LYS A 31 3.90 -31.23 5.95
N PRO A 32 4.82 -32.20 6.10
CA PRO A 32 6.26 -31.95 6.03
C PRO A 32 6.71 -31.24 4.75
N GLU A 33 6.14 -31.61 3.60
CA GLU A 33 6.43 -30.99 2.31
C GLU A 33 5.99 -29.52 2.24
N TRP A 34 4.88 -29.15 2.91
CA TRP A 34 4.44 -27.76 2.98
C TRP A 34 5.40 -26.90 3.81
N ARG A 35 5.94 -27.46 4.91
CA ARG A 35 6.95 -26.78 5.73
C ARG A 35 8.24 -26.57 4.95
N ALA A 36 8.75 -27.62 4.30
CA ALA A 36 9.96 -27.54 3.49
C ALA A 36 9.84 -26.50 2.36
N LEU A 37 8.69 -26.45 1.69
CA LEU A 37 8.42 -25.46 0.64
C LEU A 37 8.39 -24.03 1.21
N MET A 38 7.76 -23.82 2.37
CA MET A 38 7.74 -22.53 3.05
C MET A 38 9.15 -22.07 3.50
N ASP A 39 9.98 -22.98 4.01
CA ASP A 39 11.36 -22.68 4.42
C ASP A 39 12.20 -22.20 3.22
N GLU A 40 12.07 -22.87 2.08
CA GLU A 40 12.73 -22.47 0.83
C GLU A 40 12.23 -21.12 0.30
N MET A 41 10.91 -20.94 0.21
CA MET A 41 10.29 -19.68 -0.22
C MET A 41 10.70 -18.51 0.67
N ALA A 42 10.78 -18.70 2.00
CA ALA A 42 11.14 -17.64 2.94
C ALA A 42 12.56 -17.10 2.70
N ILE A 43 13.51 -17.97 2.35
CA ILE A 43 14.89 -17.58 2.03
C ILE A 43 14.90 -16.70 0.77
N VAL A 44 14.22 -17.13 -0.29
CA VAL A 44 14.18 -16.41 -1.57
C VAL A 44 13.44 -15.08 -1.46
N ALA A 45 12.26 -15.07 -0.83
CA ALA A 45 11.49 -13.86 -0.60
C ALA A 45 12.28 -12.83 0.21
N THR A 46 12.96 -13.28 1.27
CA THR A 46 13.80 -12.41 2.11
C THR A 46 14.97 -11.83 1.31
N LYS A 47 15.62 -12.66 0.49
CA LYS A 47 16.73 -12.21 -0.37
C LYS A 47 16.27 -11.15 -1.36
N GLU A 48 15.17 -11.38 -2.08
CA GLU A 48 14.63 -10.40 -3.03
C GLU A 48 14.26 -9.10 -2.31
N TYR A 49 13.49 -9.19 -1.22
CA TYR A 49 13.09 -8.03 -0.43
C TYR A 49 14.30 -7.22 0.02
N ARG A 50 15.34 -7.86 0.57
CA ARG A 50 16.53 -7.16 1.06
C ARG A 50 17.38 -6.58 -0.06
N SER A 51 17.47 -7.28 -1.19
CA SER A 51 18.19 -6.79 -2.36
C SER A 51 17.64 -5.45 -2.86
N ILE A 52 16.33 -5.25 -2.77
CA ILE A 52 15.66 -4.02 -3.20
C ILE A 52 15.64 -2.98 -2.08
N VAL A 53 15.28 -3.37 -0.86
CA VAL A 53 15.02 -2.39 0.22
C VAL A 53 16.31 -1.92 0.91
N PHE A 54 17.33 -2.75 0.99
CA PHE A 54 18.56 -2.45 1.73
C PHE A 54 19.82 -2.40 0.86
N GLU A 55 19.90 -3.21 -0.20
CA GLU A 55 21.12 -3.33 -1.01
C GLU A 55 21.12 -2.43 -2.25
N GLU A 56 19.94 -2.13 -2.83
CA GLU A 56 19.80 -1.19 -3.94
C GLU A 56 20.15 0.24 -3.48
N PRO A 57 21.30 0.82 -3.91
CA PRO A 57 21.85 2.03 -3.32
C PRO A 57 20.92 3.24 -3.43
N ARG A 58 20.11 3.27 -4.49
CA ARG A 58 19.22 4.40 -4.79
C ARG A 58 17.78 4.18 -4.32
N PHE A 59 17.48 3.08 -3.62
CA PHE A 59 16.12 2.79 -3.19
C PHE A 59 15.56 3.84 -2.23
N VAL A 60 16.37 4.34 -1.30
CA VAL A 60 15.94 5.38 -0.34
C VAL A 60 15.61 6.70 -1.04
N GLU A 61 16.39 7.06 -2.06
CA GLU A 61 16.15 8.23 -2.90
C GLU A 61 14.83 8.07 -3.66
N TYR A 62 14.66 6.94 -4.35
CA TYR A 62 13.43 6.60 -5.07
C TYR A 62 12.21 6.62 -4.14
N PHE A 63 12.28 5.99 -2.97
CA PHE A 63 11.21 5.95 -1.99
C PHE A 63 10.73 7.34 -1.56
N ARG A 64 11.66 8.26 -1.26
CA ARG A 64 11.33 9.64 -0.83
C ARG A 64 10.71 10.47 -1.95
N LEU A 65 11.09 10.20 -3.20
CA LEU A 65 10.52 10.88 -4.37
C LEU A 65 9.16 10.29 -4.76
N ALA A 66 9.05 8.96 -4.83
CA ALA A 66 7.87 8.26 -5.32
C ALA A 66 6.69 8.32 -4.33
N THR A 67 6.94 8.56 -3.03
CA THR A 67 5.93 8.55 -1.97
C THR A 67 5.87 9.87 -1.19
N PRO A 68 4.77 10.17 -0.46
CA PRO A 68 4.68 11.32 0.43
C PRO A 68 5.31 11.08 1.83
N GLU A 69 6.34 10.23 1.96
CA GLU A 69 6.94 9.90 3.27
C GLU A 69 7.50 11.13 3.99
N MET A 70 8.16 12.02 3.25
CA MET A 70 8.80 13.20 3.79
C MET A 70 7.75 14.20 4.31
N GLU A 71 6.64 14.35 3.59
CA GLU A 71 5.51 15.20 3.97
C GLU A 71 4.76 14.63 5.17
N TYR A 72 4.55 13.31 5.24
CA TYR A 72 3.93 12.65 6.40
C TYR A 72 4.66 12.99 7.70
N GLY A 73 6.00 12.96 7.69
CA GLY A 73 6.81 13.28 8.87
C GLY A 73 6.74 14.74 9.33
N ARG A 74 6.27 15.65 8.47
CA ARG A 74 6.12 17.08 8.75
C ARG A 74 4.71 17.47 9.17
N MET A 75 3.74 16.57 9.03
CA MET A 75 2.35 16.84 9.40
C MET A 75 2.05 16.50 10.84
N ASN A 76 1.14 17.27 11.44
CA ASN A 76 0.61 17.04 12.79
C ASN A 76 -0.42 15.89 12.85
N ILE A 77 -0.15 14.78 12.14
CA ILE A 77 -1.09 13.65 12.00
C ILE A 77 -0.67 12.42 12.83
N GLY A 78 0.55 12.44 13.39
CA GLY A 78 1.04 11.42 14.32
C GLY A 78 1.49 12.01 15.65
N SER A 79 1.18 11.34 16.76
CA SER A 79 1.71 11.70 18.09
C SER A 79 3.17 11.31 18.29
N ARG A 80 3.74 10.53 17.36
CA ARG A 80 5.09 9.96 17.45
C ARG A 80 5.91 10.35 16.20
N PRO A 81 7.22 10.62 16.34
CA PRO A 81 8.06 10.96 15.19
C PRO A 81 8.14 9.81 14.16
N SER A 82 8.27 10.11 12.88
CA SER A 82 8.30 9.09 11.81
C SER A 82 9.58 8.23 11.82
N LYS A 83 10.71 8.80 12.28
CA LYS A 83 12.03 8.17 12.31
C LYS A 83 12.60 8.07 13.73
N ARG A 84 13.45 7.07 13.95
CA ARG A 84 14.26 6.92 15.19
C ARG A 84 15.52 7.80 15.17
N LYS A 85 16.14 8.00 14.00
CA LYS A 85 17.31 8.86 13.77
C LYS A 85 17.14 9.64 12.44
N PRO A 86 17.37 10.96 12.38
CA PRO A 86 17.07 11.78 11.19
C PRO A 86 17.87 11.45 9.92
N SER A 87 19.10 10.95 10.05
CA SER A 87 20.05 10.75 8.93
C SER A 87 20.17 9.30 8.44
N ALA A 88 19.41 8.37 9.01
CA ALA A 88 19.55 6.94 8.72
C ALA A 88 18.64 6.47 7.57
N GLY A 89 19.01 5.36 6.94
CA GLY A 89 18.23 4.68 5.90
C GLY A 89 16.91 4.10 6.40
N ILE A 90 16.34 3.15 5.66
CA ILE A 90 15.04 2.54 5.96
C ILE A 90 14.98 1.87 7.34
N GLU A 91 16.11 1.38 7.84
CA GLU A 91 16.24 0.78 9.17
C GLU A 91 15.80 1.72 10.32
N SER A 92 15.81 3.03 10.08
CA SER A 92 15.38 4.04 11.06
C SER A 92 13.91 4.42 10.95
N LEU A 93 13.24 4.03 9.86
CA LEU A 93 11.84 4.29 9.59
C LEU A 93 10.96 3.34 10.41
N ARG A 94 9.89 3.87 11.00
CA ARG A 94 8.92 3.04 11.73
C ARG A 94 8.00 2.31 10.74
N ALA A 95 7.46 1.17 11.17
CA ALA A 95 6.55 0.36 10.36
C ALA A 95 5.31 1.12 9.88
N ILE A 96 4.72 1.99 10.71
CA ILE A 96 3.54 2.78 10.32
C ILE A 96 3.87 3.70 9.13
N PRO A 97 4.86 4.61 9.21
CA PRO A 97 5.29 5.40 8.05
C PRO A 97 5.63 4.57 6.80
N TRP A 98 6.29 3.41 6.98
CA TRP A 98 6.65 2.53 5.88
C TRP A 98 5.43 2.04 5.10
N ILE A 99 4.46 1.42 5.79
CA ILE A 99 3.22 0.95 5.15
C ILE A 99 2.38 2.11 4.63
N PHE A 100 2.32 3.21 5.39
CA PHE A 100 1.52 4.37 5.06
C PHE A 100 1.96 4.99 3.74
N ALA A 101 3.26 5.27 3.56
CA ALA A 101 3.79 5.94 2.39
C ALA A 101 3.47 5.18 1.09
N TRP A 102 3.65 3.86 1.06
CA TRP A 102 3.32 3.03 -0.12
C TRP A 102 1.84 2.80 -0.32
N THR A 103 1.03 2.93 0.73
CA THR A 103 -0.44 2.87 0.63
C THR A 103 -0.98 4.13 -0.06
N GLN A 104 -0.39 5.30 0.23
CA GLN A 104 -0.80 6.55 -0.41
C GLN A 104 -0.70 6.48 -1.93
N THR A 105 0.31 5.80 -2.47
CA THR A 105 0.60 5.77 -3.91
C THR A 105 -0.05 4.58 -4.63
N ARG A 106 -0.94 3.84 -3.95
CA ARG A 106 -1.59 2.63 -4.47
C ARG A 106 -0.62 1.54 -4.90
N PHE A 107 0.63 1.57 -4.42
CA PHE A 107 1.65 0.61 -4.85
C PHE A 107 1.86 -0.54 -3.87
N HIS A 108 1.67 -0.29 -2.56
CA HIS A 108 1.67 -1.32 -1.51
C HIS A 108 2.90 -2.25 -1.48
N LEU A 109 4.05 -1.77 -1.98
CA LEU A 109 5.31 -2.51 -2.05
C LEU A 109 5.64 -3.37 -0.80
N PRO A 110 5.45 -2.88 0.44
CA PRO A 110 5.81 -3.64 1.64
C PRO A 110 5.04 -4.94 1.85
N VAL A 111 3.88 -5.11 1.21
CA VAL A 111 2.99 -6.25 1.45
C VAL A 111 3.33 -7.43 0.55
N TRP A 112 3.69 -7.16 -0.71
CA TRP A 112 3.83 -8.21 -1.74
C TRP A 112 5.28 -8.46 -2.17
N LEU A 113 6.22 -7.54 -1.89
CA LEU A 113 7.61 -7.70 -2.32
C LEU A 113 8.24 -8.96 -1.73
N GLY A 114 8.80 -9.82 -2.57
CA GLY A 114 9.36 -11.13 -2.20
C GLY A 114 8.48 -12.32 -2.60
N PHE A 115 7.16 -12.15 -2.72
CA PHE A 115 6.25 -13.25 -3.10
C PHE A 115 6.50 -13.72 -4.53
N GLY A 116 6.69 -12.78 -5.46
CA GLY A 116 6.93 -13.08 -6.88
C GLY A 116 8.15 -13.98 -7.08
N ALA A 117 9.32 -13.59 -6.56
CA ALA A 117 10.52 -14.43 -6.67
C ALA A 117 10.37 -15.77 -5.96
N ALA A 118 9.71 -15.81 -4.79
CA ALA A 118 9.51 -17.06 -4.06
C ALA A 118 8.63 -18.05 -4.83
N PHE A 119 7.49 -17.60 -5.38
CA PHE A 119 6.63 -18.43 -6.21
C PHE A 119 7.35 -18.90 -7.47
N LYS A 120 7.98 -17.97 -8.20
CA LYS A 120 8.72 -18.29 -9.41
C LYS A 120 9.81 -19.33 -9.16
N HIS A 121 10.58 -19.16 -8.09
CA HIS A 121 11.65 -20.08 -7.73
C HIS A 121 11.15 -21.51 -7.51
N VAL A 122 10.08 -21.70 -6.74
CA VAL A 122 9.58 -23.05 -6.47
C VAL A 122 8.89 -23.66 -7.69
N LEU A 123 8.24 -22.85 -8.53
CA LEU A 123 7.62 -23.32 -9.77
C LEU A 123 8.66 -23.74 -10.83
N ASP A 124 9.75 -22.97 -10.96
CA ASP A 124 10.86 -23.27 -11.87
C ASP A 124 11.61 -24.54 -11.43
N LYS A 125 11.68 -24.80 -10.12
CA LYS A 125 12.33 -25.99 -9.55
C LYS A 125 11.55 -27.28 -9.81
N ASP A 126 10.23 -27.25 -9.66
CA ASP A 126 9.35 -28.38 -9.96
C ASP A 126 7.93 -27.88 -10.24
N ILE A 127 7.42 -28.12 -11.44
CA ILE A 127 6.07 -27.69 -11.85
C ILE A 127 4.96 -28.28 -10.96
N ARG A 128 5.21 -29.43 -10.31
CA ARG A 128 4.27 -30.05 -9.35
C ARG A 128 4.06 -29.19 -8.10
N ASN A 129 5.00 -28.29 -7.78
CA ASN A 129 4.84 -27.37 -6.66
C ASN A 129 3.64 -26.44 -6.84
N LEU A 130 3.17 -26.17 -8.06
CA LEU A 130 1.94 -25.42 -8.26
C LEU A 130 0.75 -26.13 -7.61
N GLN A 131 0.63 -27.44 -7.84
CA GLN A 131 -0.44 -28.24 -7.24
C GLN A 131 -0.31 -28.26 -5.71
N THR A 132 0.91 -28.38 -5.18
CA THR A 132 1.15 -28.30 -3.73
C THR A 132 0.74 -26.95 -3.15
N LEU A 133 1.06 -25.83 -3.82
CA LEU A 133 0.67 -24.48 -3.38
C LEU A 133 -0.85 -24.30 -3.42
N GLN A 134 -1.52 -24.81 -4.45
CA GLN A 134 -2.99 -24.80 -4.55
C GLN A 134 -3.63 -25.68 -3.46
N GLU A 135 -3.04 -26.83 -3.14
CA GLU A 135 -3.48 -27.66 -2.01
C GLU A 135 -3.29 -26.95 -0.67
N MET A 136 -2.16 -26.28 -0.46
CA MET A 136 -1.91 -25.44 0.71
C MET A 136 -2.95 -24.32 0.82
N TYR A 137 -3.26 -23.62 -0.27
CA TYR A 137 -4.31 -22.59 -0.29
C TYR A 137 -5.67 -23.17 0.08
N ASN A 138 -5.98 -24.36 -0.44
CA ASN A 138 -7.28 -24.96 -0.22
C ASN A 138 -7.47 -25.55 1.18
N GLN A 139 -6.43 -26.16 1.73
CA GLN A 139 -6.53 -27.01 2.92
C GLN A 139 -5.87 -26.40 4.16
N TRP A 140 -4.89 -25.50 4.02
CA TRP A 140 -4.13 -24.97 5.15
C TRP A 140 -4.56 -23.53 5.51
N PRO A 141 -5.29 -23.32 6.62
CA PRO A 141 -5.85 -22.01 6.95
C PRO A 141 -4.81 -20.89 7.04
N PHE A 142 -3.61 -21.18 7.56
CA PHE A 142 -2.50 -20.22 7.64
C PHE A 142 -2.09 -19.69 6.26
N PHE A 143 -1.93 -20.58 5.29
CA PHE A 143 -1.52 -20.19 3.94
C PHE A 143 -2.65 -19.45 3.23
N ARG A 144 -3.90 -19.95 3.34
CA ARG A 144 -5.10 -19.29 2.80
C ARG A 144 -5.20 -17.82 3.23
N VAL A 145 -5.23 -17.55 4.54
CA VAL A 145 -5.41 -16.17 5.03
C VAL A 145 -4.24 -15.26 4.67
N THR A 146 -3.04 -15.82 4.49
CA THR A 146 -1.86 -15.07 4.02
C THR A 146 -2.04 -14.64 2.58
N ILE A 147 -2.45 -15.56 1.69
CA ILE A 147 -2.72 -15.25 0.28
C ILE A 147 -3.91 -14.31 0.13
N ASP A 148 -5.02 -14.54 0.85
CA ASP A 148 -6.22 -13.68 0.83
C ASP A 148 -5.88 -12.24 1.23
N LEU A 149 -4.99 -12.04 2.20
CA LEU A 149 -4.54 -10.71 2.60
C LEU A 149 -3.78 -10.01 1.47
N VAL A 150 -2.84 -10.72 0.83
CA VAL A 150 -2.04 -10.15 -0.27
C VAL A 150 -2.93 -9.88 -1.48
N GLU A 151 -3.88 -10.76 -1.81
CA GLU A 151 -4.86 -10.57 -2.87
C GLU A 151 -5.74 -9.34 -2.63
N MET A 152 -6.22 -9.15 -1.40
CA MET A 152 -6.99 -7.96 -1.00
C MET A 152 -6.18 -6.67 -1.14
N VAL A 153 -4.87 -6.73 -0.90
CA VAL A 153 -3.98 -5.58 -1.11
C VAL A 153 -3.74 -5.32 -2.60
N PHE A 154 -3.61 -6.35 -3.42
CA PHE A 154 -3.58 -6.19 -4.88
C PHE A 154 -4.87 -5.56 -5.41
N ALA A 155 -6.03 -5.95 -4.88
CA ALA A 155 -7.32 -5.34 -5.25
C ALA A 155 -7.45 -3.86 -4.88
N LYS A 156 -6.61 -3.36 -3.98
CA LYS A 156 -6.50 -1.94 -3.64
C LYS A 156 -5.39 -1.22 -4.42
N GLY A 157 -4.48 -1.95 -5.05
CA GLY A 157 -3.36 -1.36 -5.76
C GLY A 157 -3.71 -0.91 -7.16
N ASP A 158 -2.95 0.07 -7.66
CA ASP A 158 -3.06 0.58 -9.02
C ASP A 158 -1.65 0.98 -9.52
N PRO A 159 -1.00 0.12 -10.33
CA PRO A 159 0.33 0.43 -10.87
C PRO A 159 0.32 1.60 -11.86
N GLY A 160 -0.83 1.95 -12.45
CA GLY A 160 -0.99 3.13 -13.30
C GLY A 160 -0.92 4.42 -12.48
N ILE A 161 -1.57 4.45 -11.32
CA ILE A 161 -1.43 5.56 -10.37
C ILE A 161 0.00 5.63 -9.83
N ALA A 162 0.62 4.51 -9.45
CA ALA A 162 2.03 4.51 -9.04
C ALA A 162 2.96 5.09 -10.14
N ALA A 163 2.70 4.78 -11.41
CA ALA A 163 3.44 5.35 -12.54
C ALA A 163 3.22 6.86 -12.71
N LEU A 164 2.04 7.39 -12.36
CA LEU A 164 1.79 8.84 -12.35
C LEU A 164 2.66 9.54 -11.30
N TYR A 165 2.77 8.97 -10.09
CA TYR A 165 3.66 9.52 -9.05
C TYR A 165 5.11 9.53 -9.53
N ASP A 166 5.59 8.44 -10.13
CA ASP A 166 6.92 8.39 -10.72
C ASP A 166 7.13 9.48 -11.76
N LYS A 167 6.22 9.60 -12.74
CA LYS A 167 6.32 10.58 -13.82
C LYS A 167 6.38 12.02 -13.31
N LEU A 168 5.66 12.34 -12.25
CA LEU A 168 5.56 13.70 -11.73
C LEU A 168 6.66 14.04 -10.71
N LEU A 169 7.08 13.09 -9.90
CA LEU A 169 7.86 13.34 -8.69
C LEU A 169 9.26 12.75 -8.70
N VAL A 170 9.50 11.71 -9.51
CA VAL A 170 10.76 10.97 -9.55
C VAL A 170 11.62 11.46 -10.70
N SER A 171 12.91 11.64 -10.44
CA SER A 171 13.92 11.98 -11.46
C SER A 171 13.98 10.92 -12.56
N GLU A 172 14.17 11.33 -13.82
CA GLU A 172 14.10 10.44 -14.99
C GLU A 172 15.07 9.26 -14.93
N ASP A 173 16.23 9.46 -14.32
CA ASP A 173 17.27 8.45 -14.12
C ASP A 173 16.87 7.33 -13.13
N LEU A 174 15.81 7.52 -12.35
CA LEU A 174 15.22 6.52 -11.46
C LEU A 174 13.97 5.85 -12.03
N TRP A 175 13.44 6.29 -13.17
CA TRP A 175 12.29 5.66 -13.81
C TRP A 175 12.49 4.17 -14.13
N PRO A 176 13.70 3.70 -14.54
CA PRO A 176 13.94 2.27 -14.74
C PRO A 176 13.70 1.44 -13.47
N LEU A 177 14.06 1.96 -12.28
CA LEU A 177 13.80 1.28 -11.01
C LEU A 177 12.30 1.16 -10.75
N GLY A 178 11.55 2.24 -10.90
CA GLY A 178 10.09 2.22 -10.74
C GLY A 178 9.39 1.31 -11.74
N ALA A 179 9.85 1.30 -13.00
CA ALA A 179 9.35 0.38 -14.02
C ALA A 179 9.63 -1.09 -13.66
N ARG A 180 10.83 -1.41 -13.18
CA ARG A 180 11.21 -2.75 -12.69
C ARG A 180 10.31 -3.19 -11.53
N LEU A 181 10.03 -2.30 -10.57
CA LEU A 181 9.15 -2.61 -9.45
C LEU A 181 7.70 -2.86 -9.92
N ARG A 182 7.19 -2.07 -10.86
CA ARG A 182 5.83 -2.29 -11.42
C ARG A 182 5.74 -3.58 -12.24
N ALA A 183 6.80 -3.97 -12.95
CA ALA A 183 6.85 -5.27 -13.62
C ALA A 183 6.77 -6.42 -12.60
N ASN A 184 7.53 -6.31 -11.49
CA ASN A 184 7.47 -7.29 -10.39
C ASN A 184 6.07 -7.34 -9.73
N TYR A 185 5.42 -6.18 -9.55
CA TYR A 185 4.03 -6.14 -9.07
C TYR A 185 3.09 -6.98 -9.95
N GLU A 186 3.17 -6.83 -11.28
CA GLU A 186 2.29 -7.56 -12.20
C GLU A 186 2.60 -9.05 -12.23
N GLU A 187 3.88 -9.43 -12.27
CA GLU A 187 4.32 -10.84 -12.21
C GLU A 187 3.87 -11.50 -10.90
N THR A 188 4.07 -10.82 -9.76
CA THR A 188 3.63 -11.31 -8.44
C THR A 188 2.11 -11.50 -8.38
N LYS A 189 1.34 -10.54 -8.91
CA LYS A 189 -0.12 -10.62 -8.97
C LYS A 189 -0.59 -11.84 -9.79
N GLN A 190 0.02 -12.08 -10.94
CA GLN A 190 -0.30 -13.21 -11.81
C GLN A 190 0.02 -14.56 -11.15
N LEU A 191 1.18 -14.68 -10.51
CA LEU A 191 1.58 -15.89 -9.79
C LEU A 191 0.66 -16.15 -8.59
N LEU A 192 0.28 -15.10 -7.85
CA LEU A 192 -0.65 -15.22 -6.74
C LEU A 192 -2.02 -15.74 -7.18
N LEU A 193 -2.56 -15.22 -8.28
CA LEU A 193 -3.84 -15.69 -8.84
C LEU A 193 -3.78 -17.17 -9.25
N GLN A 194 -2.67 -17.61 -9.84
CA GLN A 194 -2.44 -19.02 -10.17
C GLN A 194 -2.41 -19.92 -8.92
N VAL A 195 -1.76 -19.46 -7.84
CA VAL A 195 -1.70 -20.17 -6.55
C VAL A 195 -3.07 -20.24 -5.88
N ALA A 196 -3.85 -19.15 -5.93
CA ALA A 196 -5.21 -19.13 -5.40
C ALA A 196 -6.21 -19.91 -6.28
N GLY A 197 -5.89 -20.14 -7.55
CA GLY A 197 -6.81 -20.72 -8.54
C GLY A 197 -7.89 -19.74 -8.99
N HIS A 198 -7.67 -18.44 -8.85
CA HIS A 198 -8.60 -17.38 -9.26
C HIS A 198 -8.26 -16.85 -10.66
N LYS A 199 -9.26 -16.45 -11.44
CA LYS A 199 -9.08 -15.76 -12.73
C LYS A 199 -8.90 -14.26 -12.54
N ASP A 200 -9.59 -13.70 -11.55
CA ASP A 200 -9.53 -12.29 -11.20
C ASP A 200 -9.36 -12.10 -9.70
N LEU A 201 -8.80 -10.95 -9.30
CA LEU A 201 -8.69 -10.58 -7.90
C LEU A 201 -10.06 -10.61 -7.20
N LEU A 202 -10.06 -11.16 -5.99
CA LEU A 202 -11.21 -11.33 -5.10
C LEU A 202 -12.36 -12.13 -5.74
N GLU A 203 -12.05 -13.12 -6.56
CA GLU A 203 -13.06 -14.04 -7.12
C GLU A 203 -13.86 -14.74 -6.01
N GLY A 204 -13.18 -15.13 -4.92
CA GLY A 204 -13.80 -15.73 -3.73
C GLY A 204 -14.57 -14.77 -2.80
N ASP A 205 -14.45 -13.44 -2.97
CA ASP A 205 -15.15 -12.43 -2.14
C ASP A 205 -15.74 -11.28 -2.99
N PRO A 206 -16.85 -11.54 -3.70
CA PRO A 206 -17.49 -10.53 -4.55
C PRO A 206 -18.02 -9.32 -3.75
N TYR A 207 -18.37 -9.51 -2.47
CA TYR A 207 -18.84 -8.41 -1.61
C TYR A 207 -17.72 -7.44 -1.25
N LEU A 208 -16.52 -7.94 -0.95
CA LEU A 208 -15.35 -7.09 -0.79
C LEU A 208 -14.97 -6.41 -2.10
N LYS A 209 -14.94 -7.16 -3.21
CA LYS A 209 -14.65 -6.62 -4.55
C LYS A 209 -15.55 -5.45 -4.91
N GLN A 210 -16.86 -5.57 -4.70
CA GLN A 210 -17.81 -4.49 -4.94
C GLN A 210 -17.54 -3.26 -4.07
N ARG A 211 -17.28 -3.46 -2.76
CA ARG A 211 -17.02 -2.37 -1.82
C ARG A 211 -15.76 -1.58 -2.16
N LEU A 212 -14.70 -2.25 -2.62
CA LEU A 212 -13.47 -1.59 -3.05
C LEU A 212 -13.72 -0.80 -4.35
N ARG A 213 -14.40 -1.41 -5.33
CA ARG A 213 -14.69 -0.78 -6.63
C ARG A 213 -15.47 0.53 -6.52
N ILE A 214 -16.41 0.63 -5.57
CA ILE A 214 -17.19 1.87 -5.35
C ILE A 214 -16.30 3.01 -4.84
N ARG A 215 -15.23 2.69 -4.12
CA ARG A 215 -14.32 3.70 -3.54
C ARG A 215 -13.30 4.19 -4.56
N ASP A 216 -12.89 3.31 -5.47
CA ASP A 216 -11.79 3.56 -6.40
C ASP A 216 -11.91 4.88 -7.17
N SER A 217 -13.11 5.28 -7.62
CA SER A 217 -13.28 6.54 -8.36
C SER A 217 -12.91 7.77 -7.53
N TYR A 218 -13.33 7.80 -6.26
CA TYR A 218 -13.04 8.90 -5.35
C TYR A 218 -11.56 8.90 -4.96
N THR A 219 -11.04 7.72 -4.64
CA THR A 219 -9.63 7.54 -4.29
C THR A 219 -8.71 7.99 -5.41
N THR A 220 -9.01 7.57 -6.63
CA THR A 220 -8.21 7.87 -7.83
C THR A 220 -8.14 9.37 -8.07
N ALA A 221 -9.27 10.08 -7.95
CA ALA A 221 -9.29 11.53 -8.06
C ALA A 221 -8.38 12.19 -7.01
N LEU A 222 -8.44 11.72 -5.76
CA LEU A 222 -7.60 12.24 -4.69
C LEU A 222 -6.11 11.90 -4.88
N ASN A 223 -5.78 10.73 -5.43
CA ASN A 223 -4.41 10.37 -5.78
C ASN A 223 -3.80 11.30 -6.83
N VAL A 224 -4.56 11.60 -7.89
CA VAL A 224 -4.12 12.55 -8.92
C VAL A 224 -3.91 13.93 -8.30
N CYS A 225 -4.87 14.41 -7.50
CA CYS A 225 -4.72 15.67 -6.78
C CYS A 225 -3.47 15.69 -5.89
N GLN A 226 -3.24 14.63 -5.10
CA GLN A 226 -2.08 14.51 -4.23
C GLN A 226 -0.77 14.57 -5.03
N ALA A 227 -0.65 13.81 -6.13
CA ALA A 227 0.57 13.79 -6.93
C ALA A 227 0.92 15.17 -7.53
N TYR A 228 -0.08 15.88 -8.07
CA TYR A 228 0.13 17.24 -8.58
C TYR A 228 0.40 18.25 -7.46
N THR A 229 -0.24 18.12 -6.30
CA THR A 229 0.06 18.95 -5.13
C THR A 229 1.50 18.75 -4.67
N LEU A 230 1.97 17.51 -4.55
CA LEU A 230 3.37 17.20 -4.21
C LEU A 230 4.34 17.79 -5.23
N LYS A 231 4.02 17.74 -6.53
CA LYS A 231 4.85 18.36 -7.58
C LYS A 231 4.96 19.87 -7.38
N ARG A 232 3.84 20.55 -7.14
CA ARG A 232 3.81 22.01 -6.87
C ARG A 232 4.56 22.40 -5.61
N ILE A 233 4.54 21.55 -4.58
CA ILE A 233 5.25 21.79 -3.32
C ILE A 233 6.76 21.61 -3.50
N ARG A 234 7.18 20.54 -4.18
CA ARG A 234 8.59 20.15 -4.31
C ARG A 234 9.34 20.94 -5.39
N ASP A 235 8.63 21.47 -6.38
CA ASP A 235 9.20 22.19 -7.53
C ASP A 235 8.55 23.57 -7.71
N PRO A 236 9.15 24.64 -7.17
CA PRO A 236 8.68 26.02 -7.36
C PRO A 236 8.69 26.49 -8.82
N GLY A 237 9.46 25.83 -9.70
CA GLY A 237 9.50 26.12 -11.14
C GLY A 237 8.31 25.56 -11.91
N PHE A 238 7.51 24.68 -11.29
CA PHE A 238 6.35 24.07 -11.94
C PHE A 238 5.21 25.09 -12.14
N GLN A 239 5.09 25.59 -13.37
CA GLN A 239 4.09 26.59 -13.74
C GLN A 239 2.69 25.99 -13.85
N VAL A 240 1.74 26.53 -13.07
CA VAL A 240 0.32 26.19 -13.16
C VAL A 240 -0.43 27.39 -13.72
N LYS A 241 -1.19 27.21 -14.80
CA LYS A 241 -2.03 28.27 -15.37
C LYS A 241 -3.12 28.67 -14.36
N PRO A 242 -3.19 29.93 -13.91
CA PRO A 242 -4.27 30.39 -13.05
C PRO A 242 -5.62 30.22 -13.76
N ARG A 243 -6.61 29.70 -13.06
CA ARG A 243 -8.00 29.64 -13.53
C ARG A 243 -8.85 30.56 -12.64
N PRO A 244 -9.88 31.22 -13.20
CA PRO A 244 -10.87 31.93 -12.39
C PRO A 244 -11.48 30.98 -11.34
N HIS A 245 -11.76 31.50 -10.15
CA HIS A 245 -12.45 30.73 -9.12
C HIS A 245 -13.82 30.28 -9.64
N LEU A 246 -14.10 28.97 -9.55
CA LEU A 246 -15.35 28.37 -10.01
C LEU A 246 -16.45 28.40 -8.94
N SER A 247 -16.08 28.38 -7.65
CA SER A 247 -17.04 28.51 -6.55
C SER A 247 -17.44 29.97 -6.39
N LYS A 248 -18.76 30.22 -6.36
CA LYS A 248 -19.34 31.53 -6.09
C LYS A 248 -19.32 31.87 -4.58
N ASP A 249 -19.14 30.88 -3.71
CA ASP A 249 -19.16 31.05 -2.25
C ASP A 249 -17.91 31.79 -1.72
N ILE A 250 -16.81 31.79 -2.48
CA ILE A 250 -15.59 32.55 -2.15
C ILE A 250 -15.85 34.06 -2.26
N MET A 251 -16.83 34.49 -3.05
CA MET A 251 -17.19 35.92 -3.14
C MET A 251 -17.98 36.42 -1.91
N ASP A 252 -18.64 35.53 -1.16
CA ASP A 252 -19.47 35.89 0.01
C ASP A 252 -18.75 35.65 1.36
N MET A 253 -17.69 34.83 1.39
CA MET A 253 -16.88 34.61 2.59
C MET A 253 -15.83 35.71 2.74
N GLY A 254 -16.15 36.78 3.47
CA GLY A 254 -15.25 37.89 3.80
C GLY A 254 -13.99 37.54 4.62
N LYS A 255 -13.58 36.28 4.68
CA LYS A 255 -12.35 35.81 5.33
C LYS A 255 -11.35 35.37 4.26
N PRO A 256 -10.35 36.20 3.92
CA PRO A 256 -9.37 35.85 2.91
C PRO A 256 -8.58 34.60 3.32
N ALA A 257 -8.11 33.81 2.35
CA ALA A 257 -7.27 32.62 2.57
C ALA A 257 -6.04 32.89 3.48
N SER A 258 -5.63 34.16 3.60
CA SER A 258 -4.61 34.64 4.54
C SER A 258 -4.97 34.46 6.02
N GLU A 259 -6.25 34.35 6.40
CA GLU A 259 -6.64 34.00 7.77
C GLU A 259 -6.42 32.51 8.08
N LEU A 260 -6.58 31.62 7.09
CA LEU A 260 -6.27 30.19 7.27
C LEU A 260 -4.76 29.95 7.47
N VAL A 261 -3.90 30.77 6.85
CA VAL A 261 -2.44 30.78 7.11
C VAL A 261 -2.14 31.02 8.59
N LYS A 262 -2.94 31.86 9.27
CA LYS A 262 -2.72 32.21 10.68
C LYS A 262 -3.05 31.07 11.65
N LEU A 263 -3.79 30.03 11.21
CA LEU A 263 -4.16 28.89 12.05
C LEU A 263 -3.06 27.82 12.14
N ASN A 264 -2.13 27.78 11.18
CA ASN A 264 -0.98 26.87 11.19
C ASN A 264 0.29 27.63 10.76
N THR A 265 0.74 28.58 11.60
CA THR A 265 1.90 29.43 11.33
C THR A 265 3.23 28.69 11.21
N THR A 266 3.25 27.40 11.60
CA THR A 266 4.39 26.49 11.43
C THR A 266 4.42 25.79 10.08
N SER A 267 3.38 25.92 9.25
CA SER A 267 3.37 25.30 7.93
C SER A 267 4.21 26.10 6.92
N GLU A 268 5.10 25.41 6.22
CA GLU A 268 5.81 25.94 5.06
C GLU A 268 4.96 25.88 3.76
N TYR A 269 3.76 25.28 3.81
CA TYR A 269 2.90 25.07 2.65
C TYR A 269 1.85 26.16 2.49
N ALA A 270 1.49 26.47 1.25
CA ALA A 270 0.39 27.40 0.97
C ALA A 270 -0.96 26.84 1.48
N PRO A 271 -1.90 27.71 1.92
CA PRO A 271 -3.22 27.29 2.41
C PRO A 271 -3.96 26.36 1.44
N GLY A 272 -4.60 25.32 1.99
CA GLY A 272 -5.41 24.36 1.23
C GLY A 272 -4.65 23.25 0.50
N LEU A 273 -3.30 23.25 0.56
CA LEU A 273 -2.50 22.14 0.03
C LEU A 273 -2.43 20.97 1.02
N GLU A 274 -2.41 21.25 2.33
CA GLU A 274 -2.25 20.25 3.39
C GLU A 274 -3.34 19.18 3.41
N ASP A 275 -4.60 19.58 3.20
CA ASP A 275 -5.77 18.68 3.23
C ASP A 275 -5.76 17.64 2.10
N THR A 276 -4.95 17.86 1.06
CA THR A 276 -4.81 16.94 -0.08
C THR A 276 -3.62 15.98 0.05
N LEU A 277 -2.78 16.15 1.08
CA LEU A 277 -1.52 15.42 1.20
C LEU A 277 -1.67 14.03 1.84
N ILE A 278 -2.78 13.74 2.52
CA ILE A 278 -3.02 12.44 3.15
C ILE A 278 -4.40 11.90 2.85
N LEU A 279 -4.40 10.72 2.24
CA LEU A 279 -5.55 9.87 2.01
C LEU A 279 -5.71 8.94 3.21
N THR A 280 -6.81 9.03 3.95
CA THR A 280 -6.95 8.25 5.19
C THR A 280 -7.00 6.74 4.93
N MET A 281 -6.24 5.97 5.71
CA MET A 281 -6.00 4.53 5.50
C MET A 281 -7.18 3.61 5.84
N LYS A 282 -8.22 4.09 6.52
CA LYS A 282 -9.26 3.21 7.10
C LYS A 282 -10.52 3.03 6.26
N GLY A 283 -10.61 3.63 5.08
CA GLY A 283 -11.85 3.59 4.31
C GLY A 283 -11.78 4.13 2.89
N ILE A 284 -10.58 4.20 2.34
CA ILE A 284 -10.32 4.25 0.91
C ILE A 284 -10.17 2.81 0.44
#